data_AF-A0A2E0QR22-F1
#
_entry.id   AF-A0A2E0QR22-F1
#
_cell.length_a   1.000
_cell.length_b   1.000
_cell.length_c   1.000
_cell.angle_alpha   90.00
_cell.angle_beta   90.00
_cell.angle_gamma   90.00
#
_symmetry.space_group_name_H-M   'P 1'
#
loop_
_entity.id
_entity.type
_entity.pdbx_description
1 polymer ?
#
loop_
_entity_poly.entity_id
_entity_poly.type
_entity_poly.pdbx_seq_one_letter_code
_entity_poly.pdbx_strand_id
1 'polypeptide(L)'
;MAIYYHLSTSGEDTNLQLYSYREAKRGWDSLYREYEKYGDEADDLKERCVFVLATLGLSISQLLGQNNPDVGERVPYPRNIFFNLVDTHQLDPRLKEKYNRFNYFYNGCRHFGVTLNDSAHNKIDELTFKVASECFEFGLEIWRIVINIYAADPENDLSELFTFDTLSDY
;
A
#
# COMPACT_ATOMS: atom_id res chain seq x y z
N MET A 1 -14.81 -6.60 30.30
CA MET A 1 -13.34 -6.64 30.30
C MET A 1 -12.92 -7.19 28.95
N ALA A 2 -12.57 -6.32 28.01
CA ALA A 2 -12.27 -6.73 26.64
C ALA A 2 -10.87 -7.36 26.62
N ILE A 3 -10.82 -8.66 26.32
CA ILE A 3 -9.57 -9.41 26.16
C ILE A 3 -9.04 -9.01 24.78
N TYR A 4 -8.14 -8.03 24.74
CA TYR A 4 -7.29 -7.82 23.57
C TYR A 4 -6.35 -9.02 23.48
N TYR A 5 -6.37 -9.70 22.34
CA TYR A 5 -5.50 -10.84 22.07
C TYR A 5 -4.05 -10.42 22.31
N HIS A 6 -3.42 -11.02 23.33
CA HIS A 6 -1.99 -10.93 23.56
C HIS A 6 -1.27 -11.76 22.47
N LEU A 7 -1.09 -11.17 21.30
CA LEU A 7 -0.13 -11.69 20.31
C LEU A 7 1.27 -11.44 20.88
N SER A 8 1.98 -12.51 21.26
CA SER A 8 3.39 -12.39 21.62
C SER A 8 4.18 -11.90 20.41
N THR A 9 4.76 -10.70 20.49
CA THR A 9 5.56 -10.04 19.45
C THR A 9 7.00 -10.55 19.40
N SER A 10 7.21 -11.87 19.52
CA SER A 10 8.54 -12.50 19.57
C SER A 10 9.01 -13.08 18.22
N GLY A 11 8.30 -12.79 17.13
CA GLY A 11 8.69 -13.17 15.76
C GLY A 11 9.30 -11.99 15.00
N GLU A 12 10.21 -12.26 14.06
CA GLU A 12 10.90 -11.27 13.22
C GLU A 12 9.97 -10.46 12.28
N ASP A 13 8.66 -10.72 12.29
CA ASP A 13 7.65 -10.08 11.43
C ASP A 13 6.50 -9.43 12.24
N THR A 14 6.81 -8.58 13.22
CA THR A 14 5.79 -7.84 14.00
C THR A 14 5.24 -6.61 13.27
N ASN A 15 5.90 -6.20 12.18
CA ASN A 15 5.60 -4.98 11.45
C ASN A 15 4.83 -5.28 10.15
N LEU A 16 3.51 -5.48 10.25
CA LEU A 16 2.65 -5.88 9.11
C LEU A 16 2.68 -4.88 7.93
N GLN A 17 2.81 -3.58 8.21
CA GLN A 17 2.94 -2.57 7.14
C GLN A 17 4.21 -2.80 6.31
N LEU A 18 5.33 -3.09 6.97
CA LEU A 18 6.63 -3.30 6.32
C LEU A 18 6.70 -4.68 5.64
N TYR A 19 6.18 -5.73 6.29
CA TYR A 19 6.03 -7.04 5.68
C TYR A 19 5.22 -6.95 4.37
N SER A 20 4.05 -6.32 4.41
CA SER A 20 3.19 -6.18 3.22
C SER A 20 3.86 -5.34 2.13
N TYR A 21 4.61 -4.29 2.50
CA TYR A 21 5.39 -3.50 1.55
C TYR A 21 6.43 -4.37 0.82
N ARG A 22 7.16 -5.21 1.56
CA ARG A 22 8.18 -6.12 1.02
C ARG A 22 7.58 -7.14 0.05
N GLU A 23 6.49 -7.78 0.45
CA GLU A 23 5.81 -8.76 -0.40
C GLU A 23 5.23 -8.13 -1.67
N ALA A 24 4.71 -6.90 -1.58
CA ALA A 24 4.28 -6.16 -2.77
C ALA A 24 5.45 -5.86 -3.73
N LYS A 25 6.61 -5.44 -3.22
CA LYS A 25 7.80 -5.20 -4.05
C LYS A 25 8.31 -6.49 -4.72
N ARG A 26 8.46 -7.57 -3.95
CA ARG A 26 8.88 -8.88 -4.48
C ARG A 26 7.91 -9.40 -5.54
N GLY A 27 6.61 -9.29 -5.28
CA GLY A 27 5.57 -9.65 -6.24
C GLY A 27 5.64 -8.81 -7.50
N TRP A 28 5.87 -7.51 -7.38
CA TRP A 28 6.03 -6.60 -8.52
C TRP A 28 7.27 -6.91 -9.34
N ASP A 29 8.43 -7.13 -8.73
CA ASP A 29 9.67 -7.43 -9.45
C ASP A 29 9.56 -8.74 -10.24
N SER A 30 8.92 -9.75 -9.66
CA SER A 30 8.60 -11.01 -10.33
C SER A 30 7.67 -10.79 -11.52
N LEU A 31 6.56 -10.07 -11.29
CA LEU A 31 5.56 -9.76 -12.32
C LEU A 31 6.15 -8.95 -13.48
N TYR A 32 6.92 -7.92 -13.17
CA TYR A 32 7.54 -7.03 -14.15
C TYR A 32 8.48 -7.79 -15.07
N ARG A 33 9.38 -8.61 -14.52
CA ARG A 33 10.32 -9.43 -15.31
C ARG A 33 9.60 -10.41 -16.24
N GLU A 34 8.49 -10.95 -15.79
CA GLU A 34 7.71 -11.88 -16.59
C GLU A 34 6.92 -11.16 -17.69
N TYR A 35 6.33 -10.02 -17.38
CA TYR A 35 5.67 -9.15 -18.35
C TYR A 35 6.66 -8.63 -19.41
N GLU A 36 7.90 -8.28 -19.03
CA GLU A 36 8.93 -7.90 -20.00
C GLU A 36 9.24 -9.03 -21.01
N LYS A 37 9.12 -10.29 -20.59
CA LYS A 37 9.43 -11.44 -21.42
C LYS A 37 8.25 -11.93 -22.26
N TYR A 38 7.04 -11.88 -21.70
CA TYR A 38 5.85 -12.52 -22.29
C TYR A 38 4.70 -11.54 -22.57
N GLY A 39 4.81 -10.28 -22.14
CA GLY A 39 3.77 -9.27 -22.30
C GLY A 39 2.45 -9.71 -21.67
N ASP A 40 1.36 -9.52 -22.41
CA ASP A 40 0.02 -9.88 -21.96
C ASP A 40 -0.21 -11.42 -21.86
N GLU A 41 0.75 -12.23 -22.32
CA GLU A 41 0.74 -13.69 -22.18
C GLU A 41 1.48 -14.19 -20.92
N ALA A 42 1.93 -13.28 -20.04
CA ALA A 42 2.53 -13.66 -18.76
C ALA A 42 1.55 -14.48 -17.89
N ASP A 43 2.07 -15.48 -17.17
CA ASP A 43 1.24 -16.41 -16.40
C ASP A 43 0.55 -15.65 -15.25
N ASP A 44 -0.76 -15.90 -15.11
CA ASP A 44 -1.63 -15.34 -14.07
C ASP A 44 -1.49 -13.81 -13.94
N LEU A 45 -1.30 -13.10 -15.06
CA LEU A 45 -1.00 -11.67 -15.11
C LEU A 45 -1.98 -10.83 -14.28
N LYS A 46 -3.27 -11.10 -14.42
CA LYS A 46 -4.32 -10.35 -13.72
C LYS A 46 -4.28 -10.61 -12.22
N GLU A 47 -4.22 -11.87 -11.83
CA GLU A 47 -4.17 -12.33 -10.44
C GLU A 47 -2.95 -11.76 -9.73
N ARG A 48 -1.81 -11.69 -10.41
CA ARG A 48 -0.58 -11.10 -9.87
C ARG A 48 -0.65 -9.59 -9.76
N CYS A 49 -1.30 -8.90 -10.70
CA CYS A 49 -1.62 -7.47 -10.55
C CYS A 49 -2.51 -7.23 -9.33
N VAL A 50 -3.55 -8.05 -9.14
CA VAL A 50 -4.46 -8.00 -7.99
C VAL A 50 -3.69 -8.23 -6.69
N PHE A 51 -2.83 -9.26 -6.65
CA PHE A 51 -1.99 -9.58 -5.50
C PHE A 51 -1.10 -8.39 -5.11
N VAL A 52 -0.37 -7.82 -6.06
CA VAL A 52 0.53 -6.68 -5.79
C VAL A 52 -0.25 -5.49 -5.25
N LEU A 53 -1.36 -5.11 -5.90
CA LEU A 53 -2.14 -3.93 -5.47
C LEU A 53 -2.86 -4.14 -4.14
N ALA A 54 -3.42 -5.33 -3.90
CA ALA A 54 -4.05 -5.66 -2.62
C ALA A 54 -3.03 -5.60 -1.47
N THR A 55 -1.84 -6.15 -1.70
CA THR A 55 -0.77 -6.20 -0.69
C THR A 55 -0.18 -4.82 -0.42
N LEU A 56 0.05 -4.01 -1.47
CA LEU A 56 0.54 -2.64 -1.31
C LEU A 56 -0.52 -1.74 -0.66
N GLY A 57 -1.80 -1.89 -1.02
CA GLY A 57 -2.88 -1.12 -0.40
C GLY A 57 -3.10 -1.48 1.07
N LEU A 58 -2.91 -2.74 1.45
CA LEU A 58 -2.88 -3.15 2.86
C LEU A 58 -1.74 -2.44 3.60
N SER A 59 -0.54 -2.49 3.03
CA SER A 59 0.66 -1.83 3.56
C SER A 59 0.42 -0.33 3.81
N ILE A 60 -0.10 0.39 2.80
CA ILE A 60 -0.42 1.82 2.90
C ILE A 60 -1.53 2.10 3.92
N SER A 61 -2.55 1.26 3.98
CA SER A 61 -3.65 1.43 4.95
C SER A 61 -3.15 1.32 6.38
N GLN A 62 -2.23 0.38 6.65
CA GLN A 62 -1.59 0.24 7.96
C GLN A 62 -0.65 1.43 8.24
N LEU A 63 0.17 1.83 7.26
CA LEU A 63 1.06 2.98 7.36
C LEU A 63 0.32 4.26 7.76
N LEU A 64 -0.76 4.59 7.06
CA LEU A 64 -1.54 5.78 7.35
C LEU A 64 -2.29 5.64 8.69
N GLY A 65 -2.87 4.48 8.96
CA GLY A 65 -3.65 4.25 10.18
C GLY A 65 -2.81 4.31 11.46
N GLN A 66 -1.62 3.69 11.44
CA GLN A 66 -0.72 3.63 12.60
C GLN A 66 -0.07 4.98 12.90
N ASN A 67 0.14 5.81 11.87
CA ASN A 67 0.77 7.11 12.00
C ASN A 67 -0.23 8.28 12.08
N ASN A 68 -1.54 7.99 12.14
CA ASN A 68 -2.55 9.04 12.25
C ASN A 68 -2.41 9.79 13.59
N PRO A 69 -2.18 11.12 13.59
CA PRO A 69 -2.01 11.88 14.83
C PRO A 69 -3.32 12.06 15.63
N ASP A 70 -4.47 11.80 15.01
CA ASP A 70 -5.77 11.91 15.66
C ASP A 70 -6.13 10.62 16.43
N VAL A 71 -6.15 10.72 17.76
CA VAL A 71 -6.41 9.62 18.70
C VAL A 71 -7.90 9.49 19.03
N GLY A 72 -8.77 9.66 18.04
CA GLY A 72 -10.22 9.53 18.18
C GLY A 72 -10.69 8.09 18.46
N GLU A 73 -11.96 7.93 18.86
CA GLU A 73 -12.57 6.62 19.15
C GLU A 73 -12.58 5.66 17.94
N ARG A 74 -12.45 6.18 16.72
CA ARG A 74 -12.41 5.40 15.49
C ARG A 74 -11.31 5.91 14.57
N VAL A 75 -10.51 5.00 14.05
CA VAL A 75 -9.52 5.31 13.01
C VAL A 75 -10.25 5.78 11.74
N PRO A 76 -9.95 6.98 11.21
CA PRO A 76 -10.56 7.46 9.98
C PRO A 76 -10.26 6.54 8.80
N TYR A 77 -11.06 6.63 7.74
CA TYR A 77 -10.77 5.90 6.51
C TYR A 77 -9.42 6.38 5.92
N PRO A 78 -8.54 5.49 5.42
CA PRO A 78 -7.18 5.86 4.99
C PRO A 78 -7.10 7.02 4.00
N ARG A 79 -8.10 7.16 3.11
CA ARG A 79 -8.23 8.32 2.20
C ARG A 79 -8.25 9.64 2.94
N ASN A 80 -9.01 9.73 4.03
CA ASN A 80 -9.14 10.96 4.79
C ASN A 80 -7.84 11.29 5.53
N ILE A 81 -7.17 10.26 6.07
CA ILE A 81 -5.86 10.42 6.71
C ILE A 81 -4.85 10.98 5.70
N PHE A 82 -4.76 10.37 4.51
CA PHE A 82 -3.85 10.84 3.47
C PHE A 82 -4.18 12.26 2.98
N PHE A 83 -5.47 12.59 2.83
CA PHE A 83 -5.88 13.92 2.39
C PHE A 83 -5.50 14.99 3.42
N ASN A 84 -5.71 14.70 4.70
CA ASN A 84 -5.29 15.56 5.79
C ASN A 84 -3.77 15.72 5.79
N LEU A 85 -3.01 14.64 5.60
CA LEU A 85 -1.54 14.69 5.50
C LEU A 85 -1.09 15.59 4.35
N VAL A 86 -1.71 15.48 3.17
CA VAL A 86 -1.43 16.38 2.03
C VAL A 86 -1.69 17.84 2.39
N ASP A 87 -2.80 18.14 3.05
CA ASP A 87 -3.16 19.51 3.43
C ASP A 87 -2.24 20.07 4.53
N THR A 88 -2.02 19.30 5.59
CA THR A 88 -1.19 19.68 6.75
C THR A 88 0.25 19.99 6.33
N HIS A 89 0.82 19.18 5.43
CA HIS A 89 2.19 19.34 4.96
C HIS A 89 2.30 20.15 3.66
N GLN A 90 1.20 20.74 3.17
CA GLN A 90 1.16 21.57 1.96
C GLN A 90 1.77 20.88 0.72
N LEU A 91 1.51 19.58 0.57
CA LEU A 91 1.99 18.79 -0.56
C LEU A 91 1.17 19.08 -1.83
N ASP A 92 1.62 18.59 -2.98
CA ASP A 92 0.91 18.75 -4.26
C ASP A 92 -0.55 18.24 -4.16
N PRO A 93 -1.57 19.09 -4.36
CA PRO A 93 -2.97 18.69 -4.31
C PRO A 93 -3.35 17.55 -5.27
N ARG A 94 -2.60 17.38 -6.38
CA ARG A 94 -2.82 16.28 -7.35
C ARG A 94 -2.64 14.90 -6.74
N LEU A 95 -1.91 14.80 -5.62
CA LEU A 95 -1.78 13.54 -4.85
C LEU A 95 -3.14 12.99 -4.41
N LYS A 96 -4.12 13.85 -4.13
CA LYS A 96 -5.48 13.42 -3.73
C LYS A 96 -6.22 12.74 -4.87
N GLU A 97 -6.05 13.24 -6.10
CA GLU A 97 -6.63 12.64 -7.31
C GLU A 97 -5.99 11.28 -7.61
N LYS A 98 -4.65 11.22 -7.59
CA LYS A 98 -3.89 9.96 -7.72
C LYS A 98 -4.33 8.94 -6.64
N TYR A 99 -4.52 9.39 -5.41
CA TYR A 99 -5.00 8.52 -4.33
C TYR A 99 -6.40 8.00 -4.56
N ASN A 100 -7.33 8.81 -5.07
CA ASN A 100 -8.67 8.32 -5.42
C ASN A 100 -8.59 7.20 -6.48
N ARG A 101 -7.73 7.36 -7.49
CA ARG A 101 -7.50 6.34 -8.51
C ARG A 101 -6.89 5.06 -7.92
N PHE A 102 -5.83 5.18 -7.11
CA PHE A 102 -5.24 4.05 -6.41
C PHE A 102 -6.28 3.31 -5.54
N ASN A 103 -7.03 4.06 -4.73
CA ASN A 103 -8.05 3.52 -3.83
C ASN A 103 -9.21 2.86 -4.59
N TYR A 104 -9.53 3.32 -5.80
CA TYR A 104 -10.53 2.69 -6.67
C TYR A 104 -10.14 1.25 -7.01
N PHE A 105 -8.91 1.03 -7.51
CA PHE A 105 -8.40 -0.30 -7.87
C PHE A 105 -8.10 -1.16 -6.64
N TYR A 106 -7.47 -0.59 -5.61
CA TYR A 106 -7.20 -1.30 -4.36
C TYR A 106 -8.48 -1.86 -3.72
N ASN A 107 -9.55 -1.07 -3.62
CA ASN A 107 -10.81 -1.59 -3.07
C ASN A 107 -11.42 -2.70 -3.95
N GLY A 108 -11.27 -2.63 -5.28
CA GLY A 108 -11.66 -3.72 -6.17
C GLY A 108 -10.91 -5.02 -5.86
N CYS A 109 -9.58 -4.92 -5.70
CA CYS A 109 -8.69 -6.04 -5.39
C CYS A 109 -8.95 -6.63 -4.00
N ARG A 110 -9.10 -5.78 -2.98
CA ARG A 110 -9.31 -6.19 -1.57
C ARG A 110 -10.55 -7.07 -1.39
N HIS A 111 -11.58 -6.86 -2.19
CA HIS A 111 -12.83 -7.62 -2.11
C HIS A 111 -12.89 -8.78 -3.13
N PHE A 112 -11.79 -9.09 -3.83
CA PHE A 112 -11.72 -10.12 -4.87
C PHE A 112 -12.87 -10.03 -5.90
N GLY A 113 -13.34 -8.83 -6.21
CA GLY A 113 -14.47 -8.62 -7.12
C GLY A 113 -15.85 -8.96 -6.52
N VAL A 114 -15.90 -9.62 -5.37
CA VAL A 114 -17.15 -10.04 -4.72
C VAL A 114 -17.86 -8.83 -4.12
N THR A 115 -18.87 -8.36 -4.83
CA THR A 115 -19.82 -7.34 -4.36
C THR A 115 -21.22 -7.80 -4.69
N LEU A 116 -22.22 -7.37 -3.91
CA LEU A 116 -23.63 -7.76 -4.10
C LEU A 116 -24.22 -7.32 -5.46
N ASN A 117 -23.47 -6.55 -6.26
CA ASN A 117 -23.92 -5.89 -7.48
C ASN A 117 -22.88 -5.91 -8.61
N ASP A 118 -21.92 -6.85 -8.60
CA ASP A 118 -20.85 -7.03 -9.60
C ASP A 118 -19.92 -5.81 -9.83
N SER A 119 -20.11 -4.72 -9.08
CA SER A 119 -19.38 -3.47 -9.29
C SER A 119 -17.87 -3.57 -9.04
N ALA A 120 -17.42 -4.52 -8.23
CA ALA A 120 -16.00 -4.77 -8.03
C ALA A 120 -15.37 -5.68 -9.11
N HIS A 121 -16.13 -6.56 -9.76
CA HIS A 121 -15.64 -7.35 -10.90
C HIS A 121 -15.22 -6.45 -12.06
N ASN A 122 -16.06 -5.46 -12.40
CA ASN A 122 -15.75 -4.47 -13.46
C ASN A 122 -14.42 -3.74 -13.20
N LYS A 123 -14.08 -3.47 -11.93
CA LYS A 123 -12.82 -2.79 -11.57
C LYS A 123 -11.60 -3.67 -11.77
N ILE A 124 -11.74 -4.98 -11.52
CA ILE A 124 -10.68 -5.96 -11.76
C ILE A 124 -10.47 -6.12 -13.27
N ASP A 125 -11.54 -6.11 -14.06
CA ASP A 125 -11.43 -6.20 -15.52
C ASP A 125 -10.62 -5.02 -16.10
N GLU A 126 -10.82 -3.81 -15.58
CA GLU A 126 -10.06 -2.60 -15.95
C GLU A 126 -8.58 -2.62 -15.47
N LEU A 127 -8.19 -3.52 -14.57
CA LEU A 127 -6.84 -3.58 -14.00
C LEU A 127 -5.83 -4.22 -14.97
N THR A 128 -5.29 -3.45 -15.91
CA THR A 128 -4.20 -3.91 -16.78
C THR A 128 -2.84 -3.82 -16.07
N PHE A 129 -1.80 -4.45 -16.64
CA PHE A 129 -0.42 -4.29 -16.14
C PHE A 129 -0.01 -2.81 -16.03
N LYS A 130 -0.34 -2.00 -17.04
CA LYS A 130 -0.06 -0.56 -17.02
C LYS A 130 -0.72 0.15 -15.85
N VAL A 131 -2.01 -0.15 -15.60
CA VAL A 131 -2.75 0.42 -14.46
C VAL A 131 -2.14 -0.05 -13.13
N ALA A 132 -1.74 -1.32 -13.05
CA ALA A 132 -1.04 -1.85 -11.89
C ALA A 132 0.31 -1.14 -11.66
N SER A 133 1.09 -0.87 -12.71
CA SER A 133 2.34 -0.10 -12.65
C SER A 133 2.11 1.30 -12.10
N GLU A 134 1.15 2.04 -12.67
CA GLU A 134 0.79 3.39 -12.23
C GLU A 134 0.41 3.40 -10.75
N CYS A 135 -0.42 2.44 -10.32
CA CYS A 135 -0.86 2.32 -8.93
C CYS A 135 0.27 1.88 -7.99
N PHE A 136 1.14 0.98 -8.45
CA PHE A 136 2.28 0.49 -7.68
C PHE A 136 3.28 1.62 -7.43
N GLU A 137 3.70 2.33 -8.47
CA GLU A 137 4.60 3.49 -8.38
C GLU A 137 4.04 4.57 -7.45
N PHE A 138 2.76 4.89 -7.57
CA PHE A 138 2.11 5.84 -6.67
C PHE A 138 2.06 5.33 -5.22
N GLY A 139 1.84 4.03 -5.00
CA GLY A 139 1.90 3.47 -3.65
C GLY A 139 3.30 3.55 -3.03
N LEU A 140 4.36 3.41 -3.83
CA LEU A 140 5.74 3.68 -3.39
C LEU A 140 5.96 5.17 -3.11
N GLU A 141 5.37 6.07 -3.90
CA GLU A 141 5.40 7.52 -3.68
C GLU A 141 4.78 7.89 -2.32
N ILE A 142 3.64 7.30 -1.96
CA ILE A 142 3.02 7.49 -0.63
C ILE A 142 3.98 7.06 0.48
N TRP A 143 4.58 5.88 0.38
CA TRP A 143 5.56 5.40 1.35
C TRP A 143 6.68 6.41 1.55
N ARG A 144 7.30 6.88 0.46
CA ARG A 144 8.39 7.88 0.51
C ARG A 144 7.94 9.19 1.17
N ILE A 145 6.75 9.70 0.81
CA ILE A 145 6.20 10.92 1.40
C ILE A 145 6.06 10.77 2.92
N VAL A 146 5.42 9.68 3.35
CA VAL A 146 5.16 9.43 4.78
C VAL A 146 6.47 9.29 5.54
N ILE A 147 7.41 8.47 5.06
CA ILE A 147 8.71 8.30 5.72
C ILE A 147 9.48 9.63 5.80
N ASN A 148 9.50 10.43 4.73
CA ASN A 148 10.20 11.72 4.73
C ASN A 148 9.59 12.72 5.73
N ILE A 149 8.28 12.70 5.92
CA ILE A 149 7.60 13.53 6.93
C ILE A 149 8.05 13.13 8.34
N TYR A 150 8.06 11.84 8.65
CA TYR A 150 8.43 11.36 9.99
C TYR A 150 9.94 11.39 10.23
N ALA A 151 10.77 11.24 9.19
CA ALA A 151 12.24 11.35 9.30
C ALA A 151 12.72 12.76 9.68
N ALA A 152 11.90 13.78 9.48
CA ALA A 152 12.21 15.15 9.90
C ALA A 152 12.08 15.35 11.42
N ASP A 153 11.44 14.41 12.13
CA ASP A 153 11.27 14.46 13.57
C ASP A 153 12.34 13.58 14.26
N PRO A 154 13.23 14.18 15.08
CA PRO A 154 14.33 13.47 15.71
C PRO A 154 13.91 12.45 16.78
N GLU A 155 12.64 12.46 17.22
CA GLU A 155 12.12 11.48 18.18
C GLU A 155 11.59 10.19 17.51
N ASN A 156 11.52 10.14 16.18
CA ASN A 156 11.02 8.96 15.48
C ASN A 156 12.07 7.85 15.35
N ASP A 157 11.64 6.62 15.66
CA ASP A 157 12.41 5.41 15.41
C ASP A 157 12.13 4.88 14.00
N LEU A 158 13.09 5.09 13.09
CA LEU A 158 13.05 4.59 11.72
C LEU A 158 14.11 3.49 11.49
N SER A 159 14.68 2.92 12.56
CA SER A 159 15.79 1.97 12.49
C SER A 159 15.51 0.78 11.55
N GLU A 160 14.31 0.18 11.65
CA GLU A 160 13.87 -0.94 10.81
C GLU A 160 13.80 -0.60 9.31
N LEU A 161 13.54 0.67 8.96
CA LEU A 161 13.46 1.16 7.57
C LEU A 161 14.84 1.38 6.96
N PHE A 162 15.79 1.91 7.73
CA PHE A 162 17.15 2.17 7.23
C PHE A 162 18.00 0.90 7.08
N THR A 163 17.73 -0.12 7.89
CA THR A 163 18.24 -1.48 7.62
C THR A 163 17.71 -2.07 6.31
N PHE A 164 16.61 -1.54 5.75
CA PHE A 164 15.97 -2.08 4.56
C PHE A 164 16.45 -1.44 3.25
N ASP A 165 16.58 -0.10 3.18
CA ASP A 165 17.07 0.56 1.95
C ASP A 165 18.52 0.15 1.59
N THR A 166 19.34 -0.19 2.60
CA THR A 166 20.71 -0.68 2.40
C THR A 166 20.79 -2.12 1.86
N LEU A 167 19.68 -2.87 1.87
CA LEU A 167 19.59 -4.25 1.37
C LEU A 167 18.88 -4.37 0.02
N SER A 168 18.31 -3.28 -0.53
CA SER A 168 17.71 -3.27 -1.88
C SER A 168 18.66 -2.83 -3.00
N ASP A 169 19.91 -2.52 -2.66
CA ASP A 169 20.98 -2.16 -3.62
C ASP A 169 21.86 -3.37 -4.03
N TYR A 170 21.40 -4.61 -3.80
CA TYR A 170 22.08 -5.85 -4.22
C TYR A 170 21.19 -6.77 -5.06
#